data_AF-A0A7J9X1S5-F1
#
_entry.id   AF-A0A7J9X1S5-F1
#
_cell.length_a   1.000
_cell.length_b   1.000
_cell.length_c   1.000
_cell.angle_alpha   90.00
_cell.angle_beta   90.00
_cell.angle_gamma   90.00
#
_symmetry.space_group_name_H-M   'P 1'
#
loop_
_entity.id
_entity.type
_entity.pdbx_description
1 polymer ?
#
loop_
_entity_poly.entity_id
_entity_poly.type
_entity_poly.pdbx_seq_one_letter_code
_entity_poly.pdbx_strand_id
1 'polypeptide(L)'
;MRLAPEKATLVHDDGREEIIEASILRPGHIVLIRPGDRIPGDGEVVDGESDVDRASITGEPLPVSRGTGDGVFAGSINGAGALRVEITRPASESVIARVAQLVEEATASKAKTQLFIESIEQRYPVGVVMFTIAFLAIPPALLGWSFQETLLRAMTFMIVSPCAVVLSTMPPLLSAIAASTRRGVLIKGGVAMEQLASLDAVAFDKNGHVNAWHAGREQGSTHRRDD
;
A
#
# COMPACT_ATOMS: atom_id res chain seq x y z
N MET A 1 6.66 -0.67 7.16
CA MET A 1 7.88 -1.14 6.45
C MET A 1 9.03 -0.27 6.91
N ARG A 2 9.92 -0.78 7.77
CA ARG A 2 11.03 0.00 8.35
C ARG A 2 12.24 -0.12 7.43
N LEU A 3 12.44 0.89 6.58
CA LEU A 3 13.53 0.92 5.61
C LEU A 3 14.82 1.54 6.19
N ALA A 4 14.70 2.37 7.23
CA ALA A 4 15.84 2.94 7.97
C ALA A 4 16.15 2.13 9.24
N PRO A 5 17.44 1.95 9.61
CA PRO A 5 17.85 1.28 10.83
C PRO A 5 17.44 2.08 12.07
N GLU A 6 17.23 1.40 13.21
CA GLU A 6 16.88 2.06 14.49
C GLU A 6 18.09 2.75 15.12
N LYS A 7 19.29 2.21 14.92
CA LYS A 7 20.54 2.69 15.54
C LYS A 7 21.56 3.08 14.48
N ALA A 8 22.40 4.05 14.82
CA ALA A 8 23.53 4.50 14.04
C ALA A 8 24.77 4.58 14.93
N THR A 9 25.95 4.32 14.35
CA THR A 9 27.23 4.52 15.04
C THR A 9 27.73 5.92 14.70
N LEU A 10 27.62 6.86 15.64
CA LEU A 10 28.18 8.20 15.54
C LEU A 10 29.68 8.14 15.82
N VAL A 11 30.47 8.85 15.01
CA VAL A 11 31.90 9.09 15.24
C VAL A 11 32.05 10.53 15.68
N HIS A 12 32.53 10.73 16.89
CA HIS A 12 32.86 12.06 17.44
C HIS A 12 34.19 12.58 16.86
N ASP A 13 34.43 13.88 16.97
CA ASP A 13 35.67 14.53 16.50
C ASP A 13 36.95 13.96 17.16
N ASP A 14 36.82 13.35 18.34
CA ASP A 14 37.90 12.66 19.07
C ASP A 14 38.15 11.22 18.56
N GLY A 15 37.40 10.77 17.55
CA GLY A 15 37.46 9.42 16.98
C GLY A 15 36.70 8.35 17.77
N ARG A 16 35.98 8.73 18.83
CA ARG A 16 35.20 7.79 19.64
C ARG A 16 33.90 7.42 18.92
N GLU A 17 33.59 6.14 18.93
CA GLU A 17 32.34 5.60 18.41
C GLU A 17 31.27 5.54 19.51
N GLU A 18 30.08 6.03 19.22
CA GLU A 18 28.92 5.96 20.10
C GLU A 18 27.69 5.47 19.32
N ILE A 19 26.98 4.48 19.87
CA ILE A 19 25.75 4.00 19.27
C ILE A 19 24.59 4.87 19.75
N ILE A 20 23.97 5.60 18.82
CA ILE A 20 22.84 6.47 19.08
C ILE A 20 21.60 6.01 18.29
N GLU A 21 20.43 6.49 18.69
CA GLU A 21 19.21 6.30 17.91
C GLU A 21 19.32 7.07 16.58
N ALA A 22 18.97 6.44 15.47
CA ALA A 22 19.04 7.07 14.15
C ALA A 22 18.10 8.29 14.03
N SER A 23 17.05 8.34 14.87
CA SER A 23 16.08 9.43 14.93
C SER A 23 16.64 10.76 15.46
N ILE A 24 17.74 10.73 16.21
CA ILE A 24 18.38 11.94 16.78
C ILE A 24 19.58 12.42 15.96
N LEU A 25 19.85 11.81 14.81
CA LEU A 25 20.88 12.25 13.89
C LEU A 25 20.56 13.66 13.35
N ARG A 26 21.58 14.53 13.38
CA ARG A 26 21.50 15.90 12.89
C ARG A 26 22.48 16.13 11.75
N PRO A 27 22.22 17.13 10.89
CA PRO A 27 23.20 17.56 9.91
C PRO A 27 24.56 17.87 10.55
N GLY A 28 25.64 17.44 9.92
CA GLY A 28 27.02 17.57 10.42
C GLY A 28 27.50 16.41 11.31
N HIS A 29 26.62 15.47 11.69
CA HIS A 29 27.06 14.25 12.38
C HIS A 29 27.76 13.29 11.42
N ILE A 30 28.92 12.77 11.80
CA ILE A 30 29.62 11.73 11.04
C ILE A 30 29.23 10.35 11.56
N VAL A 31 28.69 9.49 10.70
CA VAL A 31 28.31 8.12 11.05
C VAL A 31 29.20 7.10 10.37
N LEU A 32 29.60 6.07 11.11
CA LEU A 32 30.30 4.91 10.58
C LEU A 32 29.28 3.87 10.11
N ILE A 33 29.42 3.48 8.85
CA ILE A 33 28.57 2.48 8.19
C ILE A 33 29.46 1.29 7.84
N ARG A 34 29.21 0.15 8.48
CA ARG A 34 29.99 -1.08 8.25
C ARG A 34 29.47 -1.82 7.01
N PRO A 35 30.26 -2.75 6.45
CA PRO A 35 29.81 -3.60 5.35
C PRO A 35 28.51 -4.34 5.71
N GLY A 36 27.50 -4.26 4.83
CA GLY A 36 26.17 -4.85 5.03
C GLY A 36 25.19 -4.01 5.86
N ASP A 37 25.63 -2.93 6.50
CA ASP A 37 24.74 -2.05 7.26
C ASP A 37 23.87 -1.17 6.35
N ARG A 38 22.69 -0.79 6.85
CA ARG A 38 21.84 0.20 6.18
C ARG A 38 22.29 1.61 6.54
N ILE A 39 22.21 2.50 5.56
CA ILE A 39 22.53 3.91 5.75
C ILE A 39 21.39 4.57 6.57
N PRO A 40 21.69 5.21 7.72
CA PRO A 40 20.67 5.71 8.64
C PRO A 40 20.02 7.05 8.21
N GLY A 41 20.69 7.84 7.37
CA GLY A 41 20.22 9.16 6.93
C GLY A 41 20.82 9.57 5.58
N ASP A 42 20.26 10.62 4.96
CA ASP A 42 20.83 11.19 3.74
C ASP A 42 22.11 11.97 4.08
N GLY A 43 23.16 11.77 3.32
CA GLY A 43 24.49 12.27 3.66
C GLY A 43 25.48 12.25 2.50
N GLU A 44 26.71 12.65 2.79
CA GLU A 44 27.85 12.64 1.87
C GLU A 44 28.99 11.82 2.47
N VAL A 45 29.65 11.00 1.67
CA VAL A 45 30.80 10.20 2.12
C VAL A 45 31.98 11.13 2.36
N VAL A 46 32.48 11.19 3.59
CA VAL A 46 33.67 11.96 3.95
C VAL A 46 34.95 11.12 3.90
N ASP A 47 34.82 9.79 4.05
CA ASP A 47 35.97 8.87 4.05
C ASP A 47 35.51 7.43 3.77
N GLY A 48 36.37 6.67 3.09
CA GLY A 48 36.10 5.30 2.64
C GLY A 48 35.56 5.19 1.21
N GLU A 49 35.54 3.96 0.71
CA GLU A 49 35.02 3.61 -0.62
C GLU A 49 34.26 2.28 -0.52
N SER A 50 33.06 2.21 -1.08
CA SER A 50 32.22 1.01 -1.05
C SER A 50 31.15 1.07 -2.13
N ASP A 51 30.67 -0.10 -2.55
CA ASP A 51 29.49 -0.20 -3.41
C ASP A 51 28.22 -0.05 -2.58
N VAL A 52 27.28 0.80 -3.03
CA VAL A 52 26.01 1.01 -2.32
C VAL A 52 24.86 0.46 -3.16
N ASP A 53 24.12 -0.47 -2.59
CA ASP A 53 22.91 -1.02 -3.19
C ASP A 53 21.72 -0.08 -2.94
N ARG A 54 21.24 0.51 -4.05
CA ARG A 54 20.11 1.44 -4.11
C ARG A 54 18.85 0.80 -4.68
N ALA A 55 18.81 -0.52 -4.89
CA ALA A 55 17.64 -1.22 -5.45
C ALA A 55 16.37 -0.97 -4.63
N SER A 56 16.51 -0.85 -3.31
CA SER A 56 15.40 -0.56 -2.40
C SER A 56 14.76 0.83 -2.56
N ILE A 57 15.45 1.78 -3.23
CA ILE A 57 14.99 3.17 -3.42
C ILE A 57 14.75 3.50 -4.89
N THR A 58 15.71 3.14 -5.75
CA THR A 58 15.73 3.52 -7.17
C THR A 58 15.26 2.40 -8.09
N GLY A 59 15.21 1.15 -7.61
CA GLY A 59 14.93 -0.02 -8.44
C GLY A 59 16.03 -0.37 -9.43
N GLU A 60 17.20 0.28 -9.36
CA GLU A 60 18.37 -0.09 -10.17
C GLU A 60 19.05 -1.32 -9.55
N PRO A 61 19.27 -2.39 -10.33
CA PRO A 61 19.72 -3.69 -9.80
C PRO A 61 21.23 -3.77 -9.55
N LEU A 62 22.02 -2.83 -10.07
CA LEU A 62 23.47 -2.85 -9.93
C LEU A 62 23.91 -1.90 -8.81
N PRO A 63 24.71 -2.37 -7.84
CA PRO A 63 25.35 -1.50 -6.85
C PRO A 63 26.17 -0.41 -7.53
N VAL A 64 26.13 0.80 -6.96
CA VAL A 64 26.89 1.95 -7.47
C VAL A 64 28.06 2.19 -6.54
N SER A 65 29.27 2.22 -7.08
CA SER A 65 30.48 2.58 -6.34
C SER A 65 30.37 4.01 -5.80
N ARG A 66 30.69 4.19 -4.52
CA ARG A 66 30.64 5.47 -3.80
C ARG A 66 31.95 5.67 -3.06
N GLY A 67 32.57 6.82 -3.30
CA GLY A 67 33.77 7.27 -2.60
C GLY A 67 33.59 8.62 -1.95
N THR A 68 34.67 9.18 -1.41
CA THR A 68 34.68 10.52 -0.80
C THR A 68 34.10 11.58 -1.74
N GLY A 69 33.15 12.37 -1.23
CA GLY A 69 32.43 13.41 -1.97
C GLY A 69 31.13 12.95 -2.63
N ASP A 70 30.82 11.64 -2.59
CA ASP A 70 29.58 11.12 -3.15
C ASP A 70 28.41 11.18 -2.16
N GLY A 71 27.24 11.56 -2.68
CA GLY A 71 25.99 11.52 -1.93
C GLY A 71 25.44 10.10 -1.74
N VAL A 72 24.97 9.81 -0.54
CA VAL A 72 24.30 8.55 -0.16
C VAL A 72 22.92 8.81 0.42
N PHE A 73 22.03 7.82 0.27
CA PHE A 73 20.63 7.93 0.63
C PHE A 73 20.27 6.99 1.77
N ALA A 74 19.45 7.48 2.71
CA ALA A 74 18.92 6.71 3.82
C ALA A 74 18.22 5.44 3.31
N GLY A 75 18.45 4.30 3.97
CA GLY A 75 17.83 3.01 3.66
C GLY A 75 18.55 2.16 2.60
N SER A 76 19.52 2.75 1.87
CA SER A 76 20.42 1.99 1.00
C SER A 76 21.28 1.03 1.82
N ILE A 77 21.76 -0.06 1.22
CA ILE A 77 22.60 -1.05 1.89
C ILE A 77 24.06 -0.81 1.46
N ASN A 78 24.95 -0.70 2.44
CA ASN A 78 26.37 -0.62 2.20
C ASN A 78 26.92 -1.99 1.81
N GLY A 79 27.77 -2.04 0.79
CA GLY A 79 28.38 -3.24 0.26
C GLY A 79 29.57 -3.70 1.09
N ALA A 80 30.75 -3.82 0.48
CA ALA A 80 31.91 -4.48 1.07
C ALA A 80 32.84 -3.57 1.87
N GLY A 81 32.87 -2.27 1.61
CA GLY A 81 33.74 -1.29 2.28
C GLY A 81 33.06 -0.62 3.49
N ALA A 82 33.86 -0.04 4.39
CA ALA A 82 33.32 0.82 5.44
C ALA A 82 33.27 2.26 4.96
N LEU A 83 32.18 2.97 5.26
CA LEU A 83 31.98 4.37 4.89
C LEU A 83 31.84 5.22 6.14
N ARG A 84 32.48 6.39 6.15
CA ARG A 84 32.13 7.49 7.05
C ARG A 84 31.30 8.49 6.27
N VAL A 85 30.10 8.75 6.76
CA VAL A 85 29.11 9.58 6.08
C VAL A 85 28.76 10.74 6.98
N GLU A 86 28.91 11.96 6.48
CA GLU A 86 28.39 13.16 7.11
C GLU A 86 26.91 13.31 6.74
N ILE A 87 26.06 13.37 7.75
CA ILE A 87 24.62 13.55 7.57
C ILE A 87 24.37 14.97 7.05
N THR A 88 23.65 15.09 5.93
CA THR A 88 23.31 16.39 5.33
C THR A 88 21.89 16.83 5.68
N ARG A 89 21.01 15.87 6.03
CA ARG A 89 19.60 16.13 6.38
C ARG A 89 19.16 15.32 7.60
N PRO A 90 18.29 15.86 8.45
CA PRO A 90 17.72 15.09 9.56
C PRO A 90 16.92 13.88 9.06
N ALA A 91 16.92 12.79 9.82
CA ALA A 91 16.25 11.53 9.43
C ALA A 91 14.75 11.70 9.10
N SER A 92 14.09 12.67 9.73
CA SER A 92 12.68 13.04 9.50
C SER A 92 12.41 13.68 8.14
N GLU A 93 13.43 14.22 7.47
CA GLU A 93 13.32 14.86 6.14
C GLU A 93 13.96 14.03 5.03
N SER A 94 14.37 12.79 5.34
CA SER A 94 14.92 11.87 4.36
C SER A 94 13.93 11.60 3.22
N VAL A 95 14.45 11.26 2.04
CA VAL A 95 13.62 10.90 0.88
C VAL A 95 12.61 9.80 1.24
N ILE A 96 13.00 8.82 2.06
CA ILE A 96 12.12 7.74 2.53
C ILE A 96 10.98 8.29 3.42
N ALA A 97 11.28 9.21 4.34
CA ALA A 97 10.25 9.82 5.18
C ALA A 97 9.21 10.57 4.35
N ARG A 98 9.66 11.28 3.30
CA ARG A 98 8.76 12.00 2.39
C ARG A 98 7.90 11.07 1.54
N VAL A 99 8.47 9.97 1.04
CA VAL A 99 7.70 8.93 0.32
C VAL A 99 6.68 8.28 1.25
N ALA A 100 7.06 7.98 2.49
CA ALA A 100 6.14 7.40 3.48
C ALA A 100 4.96 8.33 3.77
N GLN A 101 5.21 9.63 3.95
CA GLN A 101 4.18 10.64 4.16
C GLN A 101 3.23 10.75 2.96
N LEU A 102 3.76 10.78 1.73
CA LEU A 102 2.95 10.82 0.52
C LEU A 102 2.08 9.57 0.35
N VAL A 103 2.60 8.39 0.71
CA VAL A 103 1.83 7.13 0.71
C VAL A 103 0.72 7.16 1.76
N GLU A 104 1.01 7.69 2.95
CA GLU A 104 0.03 7.83 4.03
C GLU A 104 -1.10 8.79 3.65
N GLU A 105 -0.76 9.96 3.10
CA GLU A 105 -1.73 10.95 2.58
C GLU A 105 -2.59 10.36 1.45
N ALA A 106 -1.98 9.61 0.51
CA ALA A 106 -2.71 8.93 -0.56
C ALA A 106 -3.67 7.84 -0.04
N THR A 107 -3.25 7.10 0.99
CA THR A 107 -4.06 6.04 1.60
C THR A 107 -5.22 6.62 2.42
N ALA A 108 -4.98 7.73 3.14
CA ALA A 108 -5.99 8.44 3.92
C ALA A 108 -7.08 9.06 3.02
N SER A 109 -6.73 9.56 1.83
CA SER A 109 -7.68 10.07 0.85
C SER A 109 -8.60 8.96 0.30
N LYS A 110 -8.04 7.78 -0.03
CA LYS A 110 -8.84 6.63 -0.50
C LYS A 110 -9.82 6.10 0.54
N ALA A 111 -9.46 6.13 1.83
CA ALA A 111 -10.31 5.64 2.91
C ALA A 111 -11.61 6.43 3.08
N LYS A 112 -11.63 7.74 2.78
CA LYS A 112 -12.84 8.58 2.94
C LYS A 112 -13.94 8.25 1.93
N THR A 113 -13.58 7.94 0.68
CA THR A 113 -14.55 7.51 -0.35
C THR A 113 -15.11 6.12 -0.05
N GLN A 114 -14.28 5.25 0.52
CA GLN A 114 -14.64 3.87 0.86
C GLN A 114 -15.71 3.79 1.97
N LEU A 115 -15.67 4.69 2.96
CA LEU A 115 -16.65 4.75 4.05
C LEU A 115 -18.02 5.33 3.64
N PHE A 116 -18.09 6.09 2.55
CA PHE A 116 -19.36 6.67 2.10
C PHE A 116 -20.30 5.61 1.51
N ILE A 117 -19.74 4.62 0.82
CA ILE A 117 -20.49 3.51 0.20
C ILE A 117 -21.09 2.59 1.27
N GLU A 118 -20.33 2.21 2.30
CA GLU A 118 -20.82 1.41 3.44
C GLU A 118 -21.97 2.11 4.21
N SER A 119 -21.96 3.44 4.24
CA SER A 119 -22.98 4.23 4.95
C SER A 119 -24.37 4.10 4.33
N ILE A 120 -24.46 3.98 3.01
CA ILE A 120 -25.75 3.84 2.31
C ILE A 120 -26.30 2.41 2.50
N GLU A 121 -25.41 1.42 2.53
CA GLU A 121 -25.77 0.00 2.65
C GLU A 121 -26.44 -0.36 3.99
N GLN A 122 -26.06 0.31 5.09
CA GLN A 122 -26.68 0.07 6.41
C GLN A 122 -28.05 0.72 6.60
N ARG A 123 -28.40 1.77 5.85
CA ARG A 123 -29.65 2.52 6.07
C ARG A 123 -30.88 1.78 5.53
N TYR A 124 -30.70 0.95 4.51
CA TYR A 124 -31.80 0.21 3.90
C TYR A 124 -32.38 -0.89 4.81
N PRO A 125 -31.59 -1.82 5.40
CA PRO A 125 -32.13 -2.83 6.31
C PRO A 125 -32.83 -2.22 7.53
N VAL A 126 -32.27 -1.14 8.07
CA VAL A 126 -32.86 -0.38 9.19
C VAL A 126 -34.21 0.21 8.78
N GLY A 127 -34.31 0.80 7.57
CA GLY A 127 -35.56 1.33 7.05
C GLY A 127 -36.65 0.26 6.87
N VAL A 128 -36.30 -0.92 6.34
CA VAL A 128 -37.23 -2.04 6.16
C VAL A 128 -37.75 -2.56 7.50
N VAL A 129 -36.88 -2.70 8.52
CA VAL A 129 -37.29 -3.13 9.87
C VAL A 129 -38.23 -2.10 10.51
N MET A 130 -37.88 -0.81 10.45
CA MET A 130 -38.72 0.26 10.99
C MET A 130 -40.10 0.31 10.31
N PHE A 131 -40.13 0.17 8.99
CA PHE A 131 -41.39 0.11 8.24
C PHE A 131 -42.22 -1.11 8.62
N THR A 132 -41.59 -2.27 8.81
CA THR A 132 -42.29 -3.51 9.19
C THR A 132 -42.95 -3.37 10.57
N ILE A 133 -42.24 -2.79 11.55
CA ILE A 133 -42.78 -2.52 12.90
C ILE A 133 -43.95 -1.52 12.83
N ALA A 134 -43.77 -0.43 12.08
CA ALA A 134 -44.81 0.58 11.90
C ALA A 134 -46.06 -0.01 11.22
N PHE A 135 -45.88 -0.84 10.19
CA PHE A 135 -46.98 -1.48 9.47
C PHE A 135 -47.70 -2.53 10.32
N LEU A 136 -47.03 -3.15 11.30
CA LEU A 136 -47.69 -4.07 12.23
C LEU A 136 -48.50 -3.34 13.31
N ALA A 137 -48.08 -2.13 13.70
CA ALA A 137 -48.68 -1.37 14.80
C ALA A 137 -49.79 -0.39 14.36
N ILE A 138 -49.60 0.30 13.22
CA ILE A 138 -50.45 1.43 12.78
C ILE A 138 -51.83 0.97 12.28
N PRO A 139 -51.95 -0.03 11.38
CA PRO A 139 -53.25 -0.42 10.81
C PRO A 139 -54.23 -1.04 11.81
N PRO A 140 -53.82 -1.93 12.73
CA PRO A 140 -54.72 -2.41 13.79
C PRO A 140 -55.18 -1.28 14.72
N ALA A 141 -54.31 -0.32 15.03
CA ALA A 141 -54.60 0.77 15.95
C ALA A 141 -55.49 1.88 15.36
N LEU A 142 -55.35 2.19 14.06
CA LEU A 142 -56.06 3.31 13.42
C LEU A 142 -57.15 2.90 12.44
N LEU A 143 -57.01 1.74 11.79
CA LEU A 143 -57.93 1.28 10.72
C LEU A 143 -58.80 0.09 11.17
N GLY A 144 -58.62 -0.41 12.40
CA GLY A 144 -59.39 -1.53 12.96
C GLY A 144 -59.16 -2.87 12.25
N TRP A 145 -58.05 -3.01 11.54
CA TRP A 145 -57.71 -4.25 10.82
C TRP A 145 -57.45 -5.39 11.81
N SER A 146 -57.86 -6.61 11.43
CA SER A 146 -57.50 -7.79 12.22
C SER A 146 -55.99 -8.04 12.18
N PHE A 147 -55.45 -8.62 13.26
CA PHE A 147 -54.03 -8.96 13.33
C PHE A 147 -53.63 -9.90 12.18
N GLN A 148 -54.50 -10.84 11.82
CA GLN A 148 -54.27 -11.81 10.75
C GLN A 148 -54.19 -11.14 9.37
N GLU A 149 -55.05 -10.17 9.06
CA GLU A 149 -54.99 -9.41 7.80
C GLU A 149 -53.73 -8.55 7.70
N THR A 150 -53.35 -7.91 8.81
CA THR A 150 -52.15 -7.07 8.87
C THR A 150 -50.88 -7.91 8.68
N LEU A 151 -50.82 -9.08 9.33
CA LEU A 151 -49.71 -10.01 9.21
C LEU A 151 -49.55 -10.55 7.78
N LEU A 152 -50.65 -10.98 7.15
CA LEU A 152 -50.63 -11.48 5.76
C LEU A 152 -50.13 -10.42 4.78
N ARG A 153 -50.60 -9.17 4.92
CA ARG A 153 -50.17 -8.04 4.07
C ARG A 153 -48.71 -7.64 4.31
N ALA A 154 -48.25 -7.67 5.56
CA ALA A 154 -46.85 -7.43 5.90
C ALA A 154 -45.91 -8.46 5.27
N MET A 155 -46.29 -9.75 5.30
CA MET A 155 -45.52 -10.82 4.64
C MET A 155 -45.44 -10.62 3.13
N THR A 156 -46.54 -10.27 2.47
CA THR A 156 -46.53 -9.98 1.03
C THR A 156 -45.61 -8.82 0.69
N PHE A 157 -45.64 -7.74 1.49
CA PHE A 157 -44.75 -6.59 1.29
C PHE A 157 -43.27 -6.95 1.51
N MET A 158 -42.97 -7.77 2.52
CA MET A 158 -41.61 -8.24 2.78
C MET A 158 -41.06 -9.10 1.63
N ILE A 159 -41.90 -9.96 1.03
CA ILE A 159 -41.51 -10.81 -0.12
C ILE A 159 -41.24 -9.96 -1.37
N VAL A 160 -42.01 -8.88 -1.57
CA VAL A 160 -41.85 -7.95 -2.70
C VAL A 160 -40.74 -6.92 -2.45
N SER A 161 -40.19 -6.85 -1.24
CA SER A 161 -39.06 -6.00 -0.88
C SER A 161 -37.86 -6.27 -1.82
N PRO A 162 -37.09 -5.24 -2.22
CA PRO A 162 -35.98 -5.38 -3.18
C PRO A 162 -34.73 -6.09 -2.61
N CYS A 163 -34.92 -7.29 -2.04
CA CYS A 163 -33.84 -8.20 -1.63
C CYS A 163 -32.91 -8.54 -2.79
N ALA A 164 -33.44 -8.59 -4.01
CA ALA A 164 -32.68 -8.80 -5.24
C ALA A 164 -31.68 -7.66 -5.53
N VAL A 165 -32.02 -6.41 -5.17
CA VAL A 165 -31.14 -5.26 -5.40
C VAL A 165 -29.94 -5.32 -4.46
N VAL A 166 -30.17 -5.64 -3.18
CA VAL A 166 -29.09 -5.77 -2.18
C VAL A 166 -28.18 -6.96 -2.51
N LEU A 167 -28.74 -8.07 -2.97
CA LEU A 167 -27.95 -9.26 -3.34
C LEU A 167 -27.28 -9.15 -4.72
N SER A 168 -27.52 -8.08 -5.48
CA SER A 168 -26.99 -7.96 -6.86
C SER A 168 -25.50 -7.63 -6.93
N THR A 169 -24.92 -7.04 -5.89
CA THR A 169 -23.56 -6.48 -5.94
C THR A 169 -22.47 -7.51 -5.59
N MET A 170 -22.63 -8.24 -4.48
CA MET A 170 -21.58 -9.11 -3.93
C MET A 170 -21.29 -10.38 -4.74
N PRO A 171 -22.28 -11.17 -5.21
CA PRO A 171 -22.00 -12.40 -5.94
C PRO A 171 -21.26 -12.20 -7.27
N PRO A 172 -21.62 -11.20 -8.13
CA PRO A 172 -20.85 -10.91 -9.33
C PRO A 172 -19.42 -10.46 -9.02
N LEU A 173 -19.24 -9.62 -8.00
CA LEU A 173 -17.92 -9.12 -7.57
C LEU A 173 -16.99 -10.27 -7.17
N LEU A 174 -17.48 -11.19 -6.34
CA LEU A 174 -16.73 -12.39 -5.92
C LEU A 174 -16.43 -13.31 -7.11
N SER A 175 -17.40 -13.50 -8.01
CA SER A 175 -17.20 -14.27 -9.24
C SER A 175 -16.11 -13.67 -10.12
N ALA A 176 -16.09 -12.34 -10.25
CA ALA A 176 -15.14 -11.62 -11.06
C ALA A 176 -13.72 -11.70 -10.46
N ILE A 177 -13.57 -11.57 -9.13
CA ILE A 177 -12.30 -11.80 -8.43
C ILE A 177 -11.82 -13.24 -8.65
N ALA A 178 -12.69 -14.23 -8.45
CA ALA A 178 -12.33 -15.63 -8.64
C ALA A 178 -11.92 -15.94 -10.08
N ALA A 179 -12.60 -15.35 -11.08
CA ALA A 179 -12.26 -15.49 -12.49
C ALA A 179 -10.89 -14.86 -12.83
N SER A 180 -10.58 -13.69 -12.27
CA SER A 180 -9.28 -13.02 -12.43
C SER A 180 -8.15 -13.82 -11.81
N THR A 181 -8.35 -14.38 -10.61
CA THR A 181 -7.36 -15.24 -9.93
C THR A 181 -7.04 -16.48 -10.76
N ARG A 182 -8.04 -17.11 -11.40
CA ARG A 182 -7.81 -18.24 -12.32
C ARG A 182 -6.96 -17.89 -13.55
N ARG A 183 -6.82 -16.60 -13.86
CA ARG A 183 -5.99 -16.08 -14.96
C ARG A 183 -4.67 -15.49 -14.47
N GLY A 184 -4.27 -15.76 -13.23
CA GLY A 184 -3.01 -15.28 -12.65
C GLY A 184 -3.03 -13.84 -12.16
N VAL A 185 -4.21 -13.20 -12.08
CA VAL A 185 -4.35 -11.82 -11.58
C VAL A 185 -4.86 -11.85 -10.14
N LEU A 186 -4.00 -11.46 -9.20
CA LEU A 186 -4.36 -11.37 -7.78
C LEU A 186 -5.02 -10.03 -7.46
N ILE A 187 -6.30 -10.06 -7.10
CA ILE A 187 -7.07 -8.87 -6.73
C ILE A 187 -7.35 -8.89 -5.23
N LYS A 188 -6.83 -7.90 -4.50
CA LYS A 188 -6.93 -7.82 -3.03
C LYS A 188 -8.22 -7.11 -2.59
N GLY A 189 -9.34 -7.81 -2.73
CA GLY A 189 -10.66 -7.38 -2.24
C GLY A 189 -11.55 -6.68 -3.27
N GLY A 190 -12.80 -6.40 -2.87
CA GLY A 190 -13.84 -5.83 -3.74
C GLY A 190 -13.54 -4.42 -4.25
N VAL A 191 -13.03 -3.55 -3.37
CA VAL A 191 -12.70 -2.16 -3.70
C VAL A 191 -11.64 -2.07 -4.80
N ALA A 192 -10.65 -2.96 -4.76
CA ALA A 192 -9.63 -3.02 -5.82
C ALA A 192 -10.24 -3.39 -7.17
N MET A 193 -11.26 -4.26 -7.18
CA MET A 193 -11.97 -4.66 -8.40
C MET A 193 -12.82 -3.51 -8.96
N GLU A 194 -13.49 -2.74 -8.11
CA GLU A 194 -14.27 -1.57 -8.54
C GLU A 194 -13.38 -0.43 -9.06
N GLN A 195 -12.25 -0.18 -8.41
CA GLN A 195 -11.26 0.78 -8.89
C GLN A 195 -10.68 0.34 -10.25
N LEU A 196 -10.47 -0.96 -10.45
CA LEU A 196 -10.04 -1.51 -11.74
C LEU A 196 -11.09 -1.31 -12.83
N ALA A 197 -12.37 -1.39 -12.49
CA ALA A 197 -13.47 -1.19 -13.45
C ALA A 197 -13.63 0.28 -13.88
N SER A 198 -13.16 1.24 -13.10
CA SER A 198 -13.28 2.69 -13.34
C SER A 198 -11.95 3.35 -13.72
N LEU A 199 -10.92 2.56 -14.00
CA LEU A 199 -9.57 3.05 -14.31
C LEU A 199 -9.48 3.52 -15.77
N ASP A 200 -9.12 4.80 -15.98
CA ASP A 200 -8.96 5.40 -17.32
C ASP A 200 -7.51 5.33 -17.84
N ALA A 201 -6.53 5.23 -16.95
CA ALA A 201 -5.11 5.28 -17.29
C ALA A 201 -4.29 4.29 -16.45
N VAL A 202 -3.33 3.64 -17.10
CA VAL A 202 -2.39 2.71 -16.45
C VAL A 202 -0.97 3.20 -16.69
N ALA A 203 -0.24 3.47 -15.61
CA ALA A 203 1.19 3.78 -15.65
C ALA A 203 1.99 2.51 -15.35
N PHE A 204 2.96 2.19 -16.21
CA PHE A 204 3.85 1.05 -16.03
C PHE A 204 5.22 1.52 -15.55
N ASP A 205 5.74 0.89 -14.50
CA ASP A 205 7.13 1.10 -14.10
C ASP A 205 8.08 0.31 -15.00
N LYS A 206 9.08 1.02 -15.54
CA LYS A 206 10.04 0.45 -16.50
C LYS A 206 10.96 -0.57 -15.84
N ASN A 207 11.44 -0.28 -14.63
CA ASN A 207 12.54 -1.01 -14.01
C ASN A 207 12.09 -2.34 -13.39
N GLY A 208 10.85 -2.43 -12.90
CA GLY A 208 10.27 -3.68 -12.37
C GLY A 208 9.45 -4.53 -13.35
N HIS A 209 8.95 -3.97 -14.47
CA HIS A 209 7.96 -4.67 -15.32
C HIS A 209 8.38 -4.84 -16.79
N VAL A 210 8.90 -3.80 -17.45
CA VAL A 210 9.13 -3.83 -18.91
C VAL A 210 10.40 -4.63 -19.27
N ASN A 211 11.46 -4.51 -18.47
CA ASN A 211 12.73 -5.19 -18.77
C ASN A 211 12.63 -6.72 -18.61
N ALA A 212 11.86 -7.20 -17.63
CA ALA A 212 11.58 -8.63 -17.44
C ALA A 212 10.79 -9.22 -18.62
N TRP A 213 9.94 -8.43 -19.28
CA TRP A 213 9.18 -8.85 -20.46
C TRP A 213 10.07 -9.06 -21.71
N HIS A 214 11.12 -8.24 -21.87
CA HIS A 214 12.09 -8.41 -22.95
C HIS A 214 12.97 -9.66 -22.76
N ALA A 215 13.43 -9.93 -21.53
CA ALA A 215 14.24 -11.11 -21.23
C ALA A 215 13.51 -12.44 -21.55
N GLY A 216 12.18 -12.48 -21.35
CA GLY A 216 11.36 -13.65 -21.70
C GLY A 216 11.16 -13.88 -23.20
N ARG A 217 11.28 -12.84 -24.05
CA ARG A 217 11.12 -12.98 -25.51
C ARG A 217 12.35 -13.54 -26.20
N GLU A 218 13.55 -13.28 -25.68
CA GLU A 218 14.79 -13.82 -26.25
C GLU A 218 14.92 -15.32 -25.97
N GLN A 219 14.54 -15.78 -24.77
CA GLN A 219 14.56 -17.21 -24.42
C GLN A 219 13.47 -18.04 -25.11
N GLY A 220 12.37 -17.42 -25.55
CA GLY A 220 11.30 -18.11 -26.28
C GLY A 220 11.56 -18.35 -27.77
N SER A 221 12.58 -17.70 -28.36
CA SER A 221 12.89 -17.83 -29.80
C SER A 221 13.91 -18.91 -30.14
N THR A 222 14.62 -19.47 -29.14
CA THR A 222 15.64 -20.50 -29.34
C THR A 222 15.11 -21.92 -29.21
N HIS A 223 13.85 -22.12 -28.77
CA HIS A 223 13.27 -23.46 -28.56
C HIS A 223 12.18 -23.85 -29.56
N ARG A 224 12.05 -23.14 -30.69
CA ARG A 224 11.06 -23.42 -31.75
C ARG A 224 11.65 -23.75 -33.11
N ARG A 225 12.95 -24.07 -33.15
CA ARG A 225 13.62 -24.72 -34.28
C ARG A 225 14.20 -26.00 -33.71
N ASP A 226 13.43 -27.07 -33.79
CA ASP A 226 13.78 -28.48 -33.67
C ASP A 226 12.54 -29.19 -33.11
N ASP A 227 11.54 -29.35 -33.99
CA ASP A 227 10.50 -30.39 -34.00
C ASP A 227 9.66 -30.23 -35.28
#